data_AF-A0A0F7KTD8-F1
#
_entry.id   AF-A0A0F7KTD8-F1
#
_cell.length_a   1.000
_cell.length_b   1.000
_cell.length_c   1.000
_cell.angle_alpha   90.00
_cell.angle_beta   90.00
_cell.angle_gamma   90.00
#
_symmetry.space_group_name_H-M   'P 1'
#
loop_
_entity.id
_entity.type
_entity.pdbx_description
1 polymer ?
#
loop_
_entity_poly.entity_id
_entity_poly.type
_entity_poly.pdbx_seq_one_letter_code
_entity_poly.pdbx_strand_id
1 'polypeptide(L)'
;MNHLAEDFWNFRGTFRIAKILDVGTHMSLIRRANGRFLMIDSYSLKGSDRRELLALTDNGRAIEAILNVHPFHTLHCRSAHELAPHARLIGTRRHRDKAPELPWETGLIEDPSTQAEFAEDVDFSVPAGVDFISTDESVHVSSVLVRHRRSGIVHVDDTLNVFAAPGLLKPLFPQSRLRFHPMLAKALEPTLTAADEFAGWARKLAEDWAGTPIVCAAHSAIRHLQPDGWREEVLRALSDVEKTLGEHRANNG
;
A
#
# COMPACT_ATOMS: atom_id res chain seq x y z
N MET A 1 2.11 12.58 12.43
CA MET A 1 1.92 12.91 11.00
C MET A 1 3.26 13.27 10.38
N ASN A 2 3.55 12.83 9.17
CA ASN A 2 4.75 13.22 8.41
C ASN A 2 4.31 13.94 7.13
N HIS A 3 4.68 15.21 6.96
CA HIS A 3 4.47 15.95 5.71
C HIS A 3 5.67 15.67 4.80
N LEU A 4 5.45 14.89 3.73
CA LEU A 4 6.55 14.34 2.91
C LEU A 4 6.74 15.10 1.59
N ALA A 5 5.68 15.71 1.09
CA ALA A 5 5.68 16.66 -0.02
C ALA A 5 4.50 17.62 0.15
N GLU A 6 4.49 18.73 -0.58
CA GLU A 6 3.45 19.78 -0.50
C GLU A 6 2.03 19.22 -0.33
N ASP A 7 1.65 18.24 -1.17
CA ASP A 7 0.32 17.62 -1.16
C ASP A 7 0.31 16.13 -0.75
N PHE A 8 1.30 15.68 0.02
CA PHE A 8 1.38 14.30 0.51
C PHE A 8 1.77 14.21 1.98
N TRP A 9 0.94 13.55 2.77
CA TRP A 9 1.18 13.23 4.18
C TRP A 9 1.14 11.72 4.42
N ASN A 10 1.98 11.22 5.31
CA ASN A 10 1.94 9.83 5.79
C ASN A 10 1.78 9.79 7.31
N PHE A 11 0.83 8.98 7.77
CA PHE A 11 0.54 8.76 9.19
C PHE A 11 0.98 7.34 9.54
N ARG A 12 1.66 7.18 10.67
CA ARG A 12 2.14 5.86 11.11
C ARG A 12 1.67 5.56 12.51
N GLY A 13 1.24 4.33 12.69
CA GLY A 13 0.81 3.75 13.95
C GLY A 13 1.66 2.58 14.37
N THR A 14 1.42 2.15 15.60
CA THR A 14 1.92 0.88 16.12
C THR A 14 0.84 -0.18 15.95
N PHE A 15 1.24 -1.35 15.46
CA PHE A 15 0.37 -2.52 15.37
C PHE A 15 1.14 -3.74 15.84
N ARG A 16 0.71 -4.33 16.95
CA ARG A 16 1.49 -5.39 17.62
C ARG A 16 0.86 -6.76 17.41
N ILE A 17 1.55 -7.62 16.67
CA ILE A 17 1.25 -9.04 16.61
C ILE A 17 1.69 -9.71 17.91
N ALA A 18 0.80 -10.53 18.49
CA ALA A 18 1.01 -11.21 19.77
C ALA A 18 1.44 -10.28 20.92
N LYS A 19 1.08 -8.98 20.86
CA LYS A 19 1.47 -7.90 21.80
C LYS A 19 2.97 -7.57 21.87
N ILE A 20 3.82 -8.29 21.14
CA ILE A 20 5.29 -8.22 21.28
C ILE A 20 5.94 -7.63 20.03
N LEU A 21 5.51 -8.06 18.84
CA LEU A 21 6.11 -7.63 17.58
C LEU A 21 5.30 -6.49 16.97
N ASP A 22 5.80 -5.27 17.08
CA ASP A 22 5.25 -4.11 16.40
C ASP A 22 5.64 -4.15 14.92
N VAL A 23 4.69 -4.53 14.06
CA VAL A 23 4.86 -4.50 12.59
C VAL A 23 4.48 -3.14 12.00
N GLY A 24 3.84 -2.28 12.80
CA GLY A 24 3.37 -0.97 12.39
C GLY A 24 2.12 -1.05 11.51
N THR A 25 1.46 0.10 11.36
CA THR A 25 0.38 0.33 10.40
C THR A 25 0.53 1.75 9.89
N HIS A 26 -0.07 2.07 8.75
CA HIS A 26 0.02 3.41 8.19
C HIS A 26 -1.21 3.75 7.35
N MET A 27 -1.33 5.02 7.03
CA MET A 27 -2.23 5.52 5.99
C MET A 27 -1.56 6.73 5.34
N SER A 28 -1.97 7.08 4.13
CA SER A 28 -1.52 8.31 3.48
C SER A 28 -2.69 9.23 3.19
N LEU A 29 -2.41 10.53 3.16
CA LEU A 29 -3.37 11.55 2.77
C LEU A 29 -2.77 12.31 1.59
N ILE A 30 -3.53 12.43 0.51
CA ILE A 30 -3.12 13.11 -0.72
C ILE A 30 -4.08 14.26 -0.94
N ARG A 31 -3.56 15.48 -1.16
CA ARG A 31 -4.39 16.57 -1.66
C ARG A 31 -4.38 16.54 -3.19
N ARG A 32 -5.56 16.53 -3.78
CA ARG A 32 -5.78 16.55 -5.22
C ARG A 32 -5.60 17.95 -5.78
N ALA A 33 -5.41 18.05 -7.10
CA ALA A 33 -5.35 19.33 -7.82
C ALA A 33 -6.60 20.20 -7.62
N ASN A 34 -7.77 19.56 -7.44
CA ASN A 34 -9.05 20.23 -7.15
C ASN A 34 -9.20 20.72 -5.69
N GLY A 35 -8.16 20.54 -4.84
CA GLY A 35 -8.15 20.96 -3.44
C GLY A 35 -8.83 20.00 -2.46
N ARG A 36 -9.48 18.93 -2.94
CA ARG A 36 -10.04 17.85 -2.12
C ARG A 36 -8.96 16.86 -1.71
N PHE A 37 -9.30 15.93 -0.81
CA PHE A 37 -8.35 14.94 -0.30
C PHE A 37 -8.77 13.51 -0.58
N LEU A 38 -7.77 12.66 -0.85
CA LEU A 38 -7.87 11.22 -0.86
C LEU A 38 -7.16 10.66 0.37
N MET A 39 -7.84 9.77 1.11
CA MET A 39 -7.22 8.98 2.16
C MET A 39 -6.89 7.61 1.57
N ILE A 40 -5.61 7.24 1.58
CA ILE A 40 -5.11 5.95 1.08
C ILE A 40 -4.86 5.03 2.27
N ASP A 41 -5.62 3.94 2.28
CA ASP A 41 -5.76 2.96 3.34
C ASP A 41 -6.33 3.52 4.65
N SER A 42 -6.75 2.61 5.54
CA SER A 42 -7.39 2.96 6.80
C SER A 42 -6.49 2.71 8.00
N TYR A 43 -6.38 3.72 8.86
CA TYR A 43 -5.75 3.61 10.17
C TYR A 43 -6.54 4.40 11.22
N SER A 44 -6.78 3.80 12.39
CA SER A 44 -7.47 4.49 13.51
C SER A 44 -6.56 5.55 14.14
N LEU A 45 -6.59 6.77 13.61
CA LEU A 45 -5.83 7.91 14.13
C LEU A 45 -6.28 8.31 15.54
N LYS A 46 -5.30 8.65 16.39
CA LYS A 46 -5.52 9.14 17.76
C LYS A 46 -4.65 10.38 18.01
N GLY A 47 -4.97 11.10 19.09
CA GLY A 47 -4.10 12.16 19.60
C GLY A 47 -3.88 13.31 18.61
N SER A 48 -2.62 13.75 18.47
CA SER A 48 -2.20 14.84 17.58
C SER A 48 -2.52 14.55 16.12
N ASP A 49 -2.21 13.34 15.65
CA ASP A 49 -2.41 12.95 14.26
C ASP A 49 -3.86 13.09 13.81
N ARG A 50 -4.82 12.70 14.67
CA ARG A 50 -6.25 12.90 14.41
C ARG A 50 -6.60 14.39 14.33
N ARG A 51 -6.09 15.21 15.24
CA ARG A 51 -6.38 16.66 15.27
C ARG A 51 -5.81 17.36 14.04
N GLU A 52 -4.58 17.02 13.67
CA GLU A 52 -3.89 17.61 12.51
C GLU A 52 -4.61 17.24 11.21
N LEU A 53 -5.00 15.97 11.03
CA LEU A 53 -5.78 15.57 9.86
C LEU A 53 -7.10 16.34 9.78
N LEU A 54 -7.85 16.41 10.89
CA LEU A 54 -9.14 17.11 10.89
C LEU A 54 -8.98 18.62 10.63
N ALA A 55 -7.96 19.26 11.21
CA ALA A 55 -7.68 20.67 10.94
C ALA A 55 -7.33 20.91 9.46
N LEU A 56 -6.57 20.00 8.84
CA LEU A 56 -6.16 20.09 7.44
C LEU A 56 -7.32 19.87 6.46
N THR A 57 -8.33 19.07 6.86
CA THR A 57 -9.36 18.54 5.96
C THR A 57 -10.76 19.10 6.26
N ASP A 58 -10.84 20.31 6.80
CA ASP A 58 -12.13 20.93 7.18
C ASP A 58 -13.00 20.00 8.05
N ASN A 59 -12.38 19.45 9.11
CA ASN A 59 -12.96 18.43 9.98
C ASN A 59 -13.43 17.18 9.22
N GLY A 60 -12.63 16.71 8.28
CA GLY A 60 -12.93 15.55 7.44
C GLY A 60 -13.83 15.84 6.24
N ARG A 61 -14.49 17.01 6.18
CA ARG A 61 -15.39 17.37 5.06
C ARG A 61 -14.67 17.58 3.74
N ALA A 62 -13.36 17.85 3.75
CA ALA A 62 -12.55 18.00 2.54
C ALA A 62 -12.09 16.66 1.94
N ILE A 63 -12.24 15.56 2.70
CA ILE A 63 -11.94 14.21 2.20
C ILE A 63 -13.07 13.81 1.26
N GLU A 64 -12.72 13.54 0.01
CA GLU A 64 -13.65 13.13 -1.03
C GLU A 64 -13.82 11.61 -1.04
N ALA A 65 -12.73 10.87 -0.88
CA ALA A 65 -12.75 9.42 -0.89
C ALA A 65 -11.72 8.82 0.09
N ILE A 66 -12.08 7.67 0.65
CA ILE A 66 -11.19 6.76 1.37
C ILE A 66 -11.02 5.54 0.47
N LEU A 67 -9.78 5.27 0.05
CA LEU A 67 -9.40 4.18 -0.84
C LEU A 67 -8.66 3.11 -0.04
N ASN A 68 -9.33 2.00 0.28
CA ASN A 68 -8.77 0.90 1.05
C ASN A 68 -8.11 -0.11 0.11
N VAL A 69 -6.79 -0.02 -0.02
CA VAL A 69 -6.04 -0.63 -1.13
C VAL A 69 -5.45 -2.00 -0.84
N HIS A 70 -5.30 -2.38 0.44
CA HIS A 70 -4.83 -3.71 0.81
C HIS A 70 -5.99 -4.59 1.33
N PRO A 71 -6.35 -5.71 0.67
CA PRO A 71 -7.55 -6.49 0.99
C PRO A 71 -7.69 -6.97 2.44
N PHE A 72 -6.57 -7.05 3.16
CA PHE A 72 -6.51 -7.55 4.54
C PHE A 72 -6.45 -6.45 5.60
N HIS A 73 -6.44 -5.16 5.21
CA HIS A 73 -6.46 -4.02 6.14
C HIS A 73 -7.88 -3.57 6.51
N THR A 74 -8.69 -4.51 7.02
CA THR A 74 -10.12 -4.25 7.30
C THR A 74 -10.39 -3.67 8.69
N LEU A 75 -9.48 -3.86 9.64
CA LEU A 75 -9.71 -3.54 11.06
C LEU A 75 -10.07 -2.06 11.31
N HIS A 76 -9.50 -1.17 10.51
CA HIS A 76 -9.58 0.27 10.73
C HIS A 76 -10.61 0.98 9.84
N CYS A 77 -11.25 0.29 8.89
CA CYS A 77 -12.16 0.89 7.92
C CYS A 77 -13.33 1.65 8.57
N ARG A 78 -13.92 1.08 9.64
CA ARG A 78 -14.99 1.76 10.39
C ARG A 78 -14.52 3.07 11.00
N SER A 79 -13.37 3.06 11.68
CA SER A 79 -12.82 4.27 12.28
C SER A 79 -12.46 5.33 11.24
N ALA A 80 -11.95 4.93 10.08
CA ALA A 80 -11.66 5.85 8.98
C ALA A 80 -12.96 6.47 8.42
N HIS A 81 -14.00 5.66 8.23
CA HIS A 81 -15.31 6.16 7.81
C HIS A 81 -15.92 7.14 8.84
N GLU A 82 -15.81 6.85 10.14
CA GLU A 82 -16.26 7.77 11.21
C GLU A 82 -15.50 9.11 11.22
N LEU A 83 -14.25 9.15 10.73
CA LEU A 83 -13.49 10.39 10.58
C LEU A 83 -13.99 11.27 9.43
N ALA A 84 -14.53 10.65 8.37
CA ALA A 84 -15.03 11.33 7.19
C ALA A 84 -16.31 10.62 6.67
N PRO A 85 -17.44 10.74 7.38
CA PRO A 85 -18.65 9.96 7.07
C PRO A 85 -19.29 10.31 5.72
N HIS A 86 -18.91 11.46 5.14
CA HIS A 86 -19.36 11.91 3.82
C HIS A 86 -18.46 11.46 2.67
N ALA A 87 -17.25 10.98 2.97
CA ALA A 87 -16.32 10.54 1.94
C ALA A 87 -16.83 9.25 1.31
N ARG A 88 -16.62 9.12 0.00
CA ARG A 88 -16.85 7.88 -0.73
C ARG A 88 -15.97 6.80 -0.13
N LEU A 89 -16.57 5.68 0.28
CA LEU A 89 -15.83 4.58 0.89
C LEU A 89 -15.61 3.50 -0.16
N ILE A 90 -14.39 3.45 -0.69
CA ILE A 90 -14.00 2.54 -1.75
C ILE A 90 -12.98 1.56 -1.18
N GLY A 91 -13.12 0.29 -1.51
CA GLY A 91 -12.21 -0.75 -1.06
C GLY A 91 -12.27 -1.93 -1.99
N THR A 92 -11.50 -2.95 -1.64
CA THR A 92 -11.51 -4.21 -2.39
C THR A 92 -12.73 -5.05 -2.12
N ARG A 93 -12.94 -6.09 -2.94
CA ARG A 93 -14.08 -7.02 -2.76
C ARG A 93 -14.08 -7.61 -1.36
N ARG A 94 -12.90 -7.97 -0.84
CA ARG A 94 -12.75 -8.51 0.51
C ARG A 94 -13.17 -7.54 1.60
N HIS A 95 -12.96 -6.23 1.42
CA HIS A 95 -13.42 -5.24 2.41
C HIS A 95 -14.95 -5.26 2.54
N ARG A 96 -15.66 -5.40 1.42
CA ARG A 96 -17.13 -5.50 1.42
C ARG A 96 -17.59 -6.79 2.09
N ASP A 97 -16.92 -7.90 1.82
CA ASP A 97 -17.27 -9.19 2.41
C ASP A 97 -17.04 -9.22 3.93
N LYS A 98 -15.98 -8.56 4.42
CA LYS A 98 -15.59 -8.57 5.84
C LYS A 98 -16.21 -7.45 6.67
N ALA A 99 -16.64 -6.36 6.06
CA ALA A 99 -17.31 -5.25 6.71
C ALA A 99 -18.56 -4.82 5.91
N PRO A 100 -19.53 -5.72 5.65
CA PRO A 100 -20.68 -5.46 4.79
C PRO A 100 -21.61 -4.37 5.33
N GLU A 101 -21.48 -4.01 6.60
CA GLU A 101 -22.26 -2.98 7.26
C GLU A 101 -21.76 -1.55 7.00
N LEU A 102 -20.58 -1.39 6.39
CA LEU A 102 -20.07 -0.09 5.98
C LEU A 102 -20.64 0.31 4.60
N PRO A 103 -20.81 1.62 4.32
CA PRO A 103 -21.44 2.10 3.09
C PRO A 103 -20.45 2.08 1.92
N TRP A 104 -20.00 0.89 1.52
CA TRP A 104 -19.10 0.72 0.40
C TRP A 104 -19.74 1.17 -0.92
N GLU A 105 -18.97 1.89 -1.72
CA GLU A 105 -19.30 2.19 -3.11
C GLU A 105 -19.41 0.91 -3.95
N THR A 106 -20.05 1.01 -5.11
CA THR A 106 -20.22 -0.14 -6.04
C THR A 106 -18.95 -0.49 -6.80
N GLY A 107 -18.11 0.49 -7.13
CA GLY A 107 -16.80 0.29 -7.78
C GLY A 107 -15.72 -0.23 -6.82
N LEU A 108 -14.95 -1.23 -7.23
CA LEU A 108 -13.87 -1.83 -6.44
C LEU A 108 -12.52 -1.17 -6.77
N ILE A 109 -11.64 -0.99 -5.80
CA ILE A 109 -10.37 -0.30 -6.03
C ILE A 109 -9.37 -1.10 -6.88
N GLU A 110 -9.52 -2.42 -6.95
CA GLU A 110 -8.77 -3.31 -7.84
C GLU A 110 -9.25 -3.25 -9.30
N ASP A 111 -10.39 -2.61 -9.57
CA ASP A 111 -10.93 -2.47 -10.92
C ASP A 111 -10.36 -1.22 -11.62
N PRO A 112 -9.86 -1.33 -12.87
CA PRO A 112 -9.36 -0.19 -13.63
C PRO A 112 -10.38 0.94 -13.84
N SER A 113 -11.67 0.61 -13.93
CA SER A 113 -12.74 1.61 -14.11
C SER A 113 -12.89 2.52 -12.90
N THR A 114 -12.77 1.98 -11.69
CA THR A 114 -12.81 2.77 -10.44
C THR A 114 -11.55 3.59 -10.29
N GLN A 115 -10.39 3.02 -10.63
CA GLN A 115 -9.09 3.70 -10.59
C GLN A 115 -9.06 4.91 -11.55
N ALA A 116 -9.69 4.80 -12.72
CA ALA A 116 -9.75 5.87 -13.71
C ALA A 116 -10.37 7.18 -13.19
N GLU A 117 -11.24 7.11 -12.17
CA GLU A 117 -11.84 8.29 -11.54
C GLU A 117 -10.82 9.20 -10.83
N PHE A 118 -9.63 8.66 -10.50
CA PHE A 118 -8.57 9.35 -9.76
C PHE A 118 -7.29 9.56 -10.59
N ALA A 119 -7.31 9.20 -11.88
CA ALA A 119 -6.12 9.16 -12.75
C ALA A 119 -5.46 10.53 -12.99
N GLU A 120 -6.14 11.64 -12.69
CA GLU A 120 -5.55 12.98 -12.73
C GLU A 120 -4.45 13.15 -11.68
N ASP A 121 -4.63 12.59 -10.48
CA ASP A 121 -3.78 12.84 -9.31
C ASP A 121 -2.90 11.65 -8.94
N VAL A 122 -3.37 10.42 -9.20
CA VAL A 122 -2.70 9.19 -8.78
C VAL A 122 -2.65 8.14 -9.88
N ASP A 123 -1.56 7.40 -9.93
CA ASP A 123 -1.43 6.18 -10.72
C ASP A 123 -1.61 4.96 -9.80
N PHE A 124 -2.16 3.87 -10.35
CA PHE A 124 -2.36 2.62 -9.64
C PHE A 124 -1.58 1.48 -10.30
N SER A 125 -1.21 0.47 -9.53
CA SER A 125 -0.64 -0.78 -10.05
C SER A 125 -1.05 -1.95 -9.18
N VAL A 126 -1.58 -3.01 -9.80
CA VAL A 126 -1.97 -4.25 -9.12
C VAL A 126 -0.99 -5.35 -9.52
N PRO A 127 -0.39 -6.09 -8.56
CA PRO A 127 0.48 -7.22 -8.88
C PRO A 127 -0.20 -8.25 -9.77
N ALA A 128 0.47 -8.67 -10.85
CA ALA A 128 0.02 -9.75 -11.74
C ALA A 128 0.59 -11.10 -11.30
N GLY A 129 -0.07 -12.20 -11.70
CA GLY A 129 0.39 -13.56 -11.42
C GLY A 129 0.32 -13.97 -9.94
N VAL A 130 -0.46 -13.26 -9.13
CA VAL A 130 -0.69 -13.58 -7.73
C VAL A 130 -2.19 -13.57 -7.41
N ASP A 131 -2.60 -14.44 -6.49
CA ASP A 131 -3.93 -14.44 -5.90
C ASP A 131 -4.09 -13.18 -5.02
N PHE A 132 -4.56 -12.10 -5.64
CA PHE A 132 -4.70 -10.78 -5.02
C PHE A 132 -5.55 -10.82 -3.75
N ILE A 133 -6.58 -11.67 -3.72
CA ILE A 133 -7.45 -11.88 -2.55
C ILE A 133 -7.44 -13.37 -2.21
N SER A 134 -6.34 -13.80 -1.59
CA SER A 134 -6.15 -15.19 -1.18
C SER A 134 -7.27 -15.71 -0.28
N THR A 135 -7.68 -16.94 -0.53
CA THR A 135 -8.59 -17.69 0.35
C THR A 135 -7.89 -18.19 1.63
N ASP A 136 -6.57 -18.37 1.60
CA ASP A 136 -5.73 -18.55 2.79
C ASP A 136 -5.51 -17.17 3.43
N GLU A 137 -6.21 -16.91 4.54
CA GLU A 137 -6.15 -15.66 5.31
C GLU A 137 -4.76 -15.33 5.87
N SER A 138 -3.83 -16.30 5.90
CA SER A 138 -2.45 -16.05 6.27
C SER A 138 -1.64 -15.39 5.15
N VAL A 139 -2.10 -15.44 3.91
CA VAL A 139 -1.41 -14.92 2.71
C VAL A 139 -1.98 -13.54 2.35
N HIS A 140 -1.30 -12.47 2.79
CA HIS A 140 -1.67 -11.08 2.53
C HIS A 140 -0.50 -10.33 1.88
N VAL A 141 -0.15 -10.74 0.65
CA VAL A 141 1.09 -10.30 0.01
C VAL A 141 0.93 -9.07 -0.89
N SER A 142 -0.30 -8.66 -1.21
CA SER A 142 -0.57 -7.75 -2.33
C SER A 142 -1.63 -6.73 -1.99
N SER A 143 -1.31 -5.48 -2.33
CA SER A 143 -2.20 -4.31 -2.35
C SER A 143 -2.31 -3.76 -3.75
N VAL A 144 -3.31 -2.90 -3.97
CA VAL A 144 -3.24 -1.93 -5.06
C VAL A 144 -2.19 -0.87 -4.66
N LEU A 145 -1.08 -0.80 -5.38
CA LEU A 145 -0.08 0.23 -5.15
C LEU A 145 -0.61 1.58 -5.67
N VAL A 146 -0.32 2.66 -4.95
CA VAL A 146 -0.76 4.01 -5.31
C VAL A 146 0.44 4.93 -5.42
N ARG A 147 0.62 5.60 -6.55
CA ARG A 147 1.65 6.63 -6.76
C ARG A 147 1.01 8.00 -6.93
N HIS A 148 1.36 8.95 -6.09
CA HIS A 148 0.95 10.33 -6.28
C HIS A 148 1.74 10.95 -7.44
N ARG A 149 1.05 11.34 -8.52
CA ARG A 149 1.69 11.76 -9.77
C ARG A 149 2.61 12.96 -9.58
N ARG A 150 2.16 13.95 -8.77
CA ARG A 150 2.90 15.20 -8.61
C ARG A 150 4.18 15.07 -7.78
N SER A 151 4.14 14.30 -6.70
CA SER A 151 5.34 14.12 -5.85
C SER A 151 6.15 12.87 -6.19
N GLY A 152 5.59 11.95 -6.99
CA GLY A 152 6.18 10.65 -7.29
C GLY A 152 6.21 9.68 -6.11
N ILE A 153 5.64 10.05 -4.94
CA ILE A 153 5.66 9.22 -3.72
C ILE A 153 4.73 8.02 -3.90
N VAL A 154 5.17 6.84 -3.47
CA VAL A 154 4.43 5.58 -3.63
C VAL A 154 4.00 5.01 -2.28
N HIS A 155 2.74 4.60 -2.19
CA HIS A 155 2.16 3.79 -1.12
C HIS A 155 2.06 2.33 -1.59
N VAL A 156 2.70 1.40 -0.87
CA VAL A 156 2.87 0.00 -1.33
C VAL A 156 2.36 -1.08 -0.37
N ASP A 157 1.95 -0.71 0.85
CA ASP A 157 1.63 -1.64 1.95
C ASP A 157 2.63 -2.80 2.07
N ASP A 158 2.13 -4.03 2.06
CA ASP A 158 2.87 -5.27 2.30
C ASP A 158 3.52 -5.84 1.03
N THR A 159 3.13 -5.32 -0.14
CA THR A 159 3.65 -5.77 -1.44
C THR A 159 5.16 -5.56 -1.53
N LEU A 160 5.64 -4.40 -1.07
CA LEU A 160 7.06 -4.06 -0.96
C LEU A 160 7.38 -3.67 0.47
N ASN A 161 8.14 -4.53 1.15
CA ASN A 161 8.49 -4.35 2.54
C ASN A 161 9.80 -3.59 2.71
N VAL A 162 9.84 -2.78 3.75
CA VAL A 162 11.05 -2.15 4.28
C VAL A 162 11.21 -2.61 5.72
N PHE A 163 12.31 -3.28 6.04
CA PHE A 163 12.62 -3.70 7.40
C PHE A 163 13.54 -2.66 8.05
N ALA A 164 13.13 -2.17 9.20
CA ALA A 164 13.98 -1.35 10.06
C ALA A 164 14.28 -2.12 11.35
N ALA A 165 15.47 -1.92 11.91
CA ALA A 165 15.78 -2.51 13.21
C ALA A 165 14.76 -2.01 14.26
N PRO A 166 14.20 -2.91 15.10
CA PRO A 166 13.21 -2.52 16.10
C PRO A 166 13.85 -1.73 17.26
N GLY A 167 13.03 -0.91 17.93
CA GLY A 167 13.37 -0.29 19.21
C GLY A 167 14.52 0.73 19.17
N LEU A 168 15.31 0.81 20.25
CA LEU A 168 16.41 1.76 20.42
C LEU A 168 17.55 1.60 19.41
N LEU A 169 17.58 0.50 18.65
CA LEU A 169 18.60 0.22 17.64
C LEU A 169 18.28 0.87 16.28
N LYS A 170 17.06 1.38 16.08
CA LYS A 170 16.62 2.03 14.84
C LYS A 170 17.57 3.13 14.30
N PRO A 171 18.16 4.04 15.11
CA PRO A 171 19.08 5.05 14.58
C PRO A 171 20.46 4.51 14.22
N LEU A 172 20.82 3.30 14.68
CA LEU A 172 22.14 2.70 14.47
C LEU A 172 22.23 1.80 13.24
N PHE A 173 21.08 1.35 12.70
CA PHE A 173 21.04 0.44 11.56
C PHE A 173 20.33 1.07 10.36
N PRO A 174 20.92 1.02 9.16
CA PRO A 174 20.25 1.49 7.96
C PRO A 174 18.97 0.68 7.70
N GLN A 175 17.93 1.34 7.21
CA GLN A 175 16.73 0.66 6.73
C GLN A 175 17.12 -0.33 5.62
N SER A 176 16.46 -1.50 5.59
CA SER A 176 16.65 -2.43 4.49
C SER A 176 16.20 -1.80 3.17
N ARG A 177 16.79 -2.25 2.08
CA ARG A 177 16.22 -2.06 0.74
C ARG A 177 14.82 -2.66 0.62
N LEU A 178 14.10 -2.26 -0.42
CA LEU A 178 12.82 -2.86 -0.80
C LEU A 178 12.98 -4.38 -1.01
N ARG A 179 11.98 -5.13 -0.56
CA ARG A 179 11.87 -6.58 -0.73
C ARG A 179 10.41 -6.96 -0.99
N PHE A 180 10.17 -7.91 -1.89
CA PHE A 180 8.85 -8.51 -2.00
C PHE A 180 8.48 -9.30 -0.75
N HIS A 181 7.18 -9.50 -0.54
CA HIS A 181 6.66 -10.20 0.64
C HIS A 181 7.22 -11.64 0.76
N PRO A 182 7.67 -12.08 1.95
CA PRO A 182 8.25 -13.42 2.13
C PRO A 182 7.32 -14.58 1.75
N MET A 183 6.01 -14.36 1.79
CA MET A 183 5.00 -15.36 1.43
C MET A 183 4.64 -15.37 -0.07
N LEU A 184 5.40 -14.68 -0.93
CA LEU A 184 5.16 -14.65 -2.38
C LEU A 184 4.94 -16.05 -2.98
N ALA A 185 5.73 -17.05 -2.57
CA ALA A 185 5.62 -18.43 -3.05
C ALA A 185 4.21 -19.01 -2.91
N LYS A 186 3.49 -18.65 -1.83
CA LYS A 186 2.13 -19.11 -1.56
C LYS A 186 1.06 -18.29 -2.27
N ALA A 187 1.41 -17.10 -2.71
CA ALA A 187 0.49 -16.18 -3.34
C ALA A 187 0.49 -16.28 -4.86
N LEU A 188 1.54 -16.86 -5.47
CA LEU A 188 1.52 -17.12 -6.90
C LEU A 188 0.32 -17.99 -7.26
N GLU A 189 -0.43 -17.58 -8.27
CA GLU A 189 -1.53 -18.40 -8.77
C GLU A 189 -0.97 -19.74 -9.28
N PRO A 190 -1.68 -20.87 -9.08
CA PRO A 190 -1.23 -22.19 -9.51
C PRO A 190 -1.38 -22.37 -11.03
N THR A 191 -0.75 -21.48 -11.80
CA THR A 191 -0.78 -21.46 -13.26
C THR A 191 0.64 -21.43 -13.82
N LEU A 192 0.77 -21.88 -15.06
CA LEU A 192 2.05 -21.87 -15.79
C LEU A 192 2.64 -20.46 -15.96
N THR A 193 1.78 -19.43 -16.03
CA THR A 193 2.19 -18.06 -16.39
C THR A 193 2.43 -17.17 -15.18
N ALA A 194 1.94 -17.54 -13.99
CA ALA A 194 1.92 -16.66 -12.81
C ALA A 194 3.30 -16.07 -12.45
N ALA A 195 4.34 -16.90 -12.47
CA ALA A 195 5.71 -16.45 -12.16
C ALA A 195 6.25 -15.45 -13.18
N ASP A 196 5.91 -15.62 -14.46
CA ASP A 196 6.36 -14.73 -15.54
C ASP A 196 5.55 -13.44 -15.59
N GLU A 197 4.25 -13.52 -15.32
CA GLU A 197 3.38 -12.36 -15.14
C GLU A 197 3.84 -11.49 -13.97
N PHE A 198 4.15 -12.09 -12.82
CA PHE A 198 4.68 -11.38 -11.66
C PHE A 198 6.02 -10.71 -11.99
N ALA A 199 6.95 -11.43 -12.63
CA ALA A 199 8.23 -10.87 -13.03
C ALA A 199 8.09 -9.75 -14.07
N GLY A 200 7.16 -9.91 -15.02
CA GLY A 200 6.83 -8.91 -16.02
C GLY A 200 6.26 -7.63 -15.39
N TRP A 201 5.29 -7.79 -14.48
CA TRP A 201 4.73 -6.70 -13.69
C TRP A 201 5.81 -5.96 -12.89
N ALA A 202 6.66 -6.68 -12.16
CA ALA A 202 7.71 -6.08 -11.34
C ALA A 202 8.73 -5.28 -12.18
N ARG A 203 9.11 -5.78 -13.36
CA ARG A 203 9.99 -5.03 -14.29
C ARG A 203 9.28 -3.78 -14.81
N LYS A 204 8.02 -3.90 -15.24
CA LYS A 204 7.25 -2.75 -15.73
C LYS A 204 7.10 -1.68 -14.65
N LEU A 205 6.79 -2.08 -13.42
CA LEU A 205 6.68 -1.20 -12.26
C LEU A 205 8.00 -0.47 -11.97
N ALA A 206 9.13 -1.15 -12.07
CA ALA A 206 10.45 -0.56 -11.87
C ALA A 206 10.75 0.56 -12.88
N GLU A 207 10.33 0.37 -14.13
CA GLU A 207 10.53 1.35 -15.21
C GLU A 207 9.51 2.49 -15.17
N ASP A 208 8.21 2.17 -15.13
CA ASP A 208 7.13 3.17 -15.19
C ASP A 208 7.19 4.17 -14.05
N TRP A 209 7.57 3.71 -12.86
CA TRP A 209 7.64 4.52 -11.64
C TRP A 209 9.09 4.87 -11.26
N ALA A 210 10.01 4.78 -12.23
CA ALA A 210 11.35 5.32 -12.09
C ALA A 210 11.30 6.78 -11.60
N GLY A 211 12.25 7.16 -10.75
CA GLY A 211 12.28 8.47 -10.10
C GLY A 211 11.37 8.63 -8.87
N THR A 212 10.75 7.55 -8.37
CA THR A 212 10.06 7.57 -7.07
C THR A 212 11.05 7.97 -5.95
N PRO A 213 10.82 9.09 -5.24
CA PRO A 213 11.77 9.57 -4.22
C PRO A 213 11.51 8.99 -2.83
N ILE A 214 10.27 8.60 -2.54
CA ILE A 214 9.84 8.11 -1.23
C ILE A 214 8.84 6.97 -1.38
N VAL A 215 9.01 5.93 -0.58
CA VAL A 215 8.10 4.78 -0.48
C VAL A 215 7.52 4.69 0.93
N CYS A 216 6.20 4.63 1.02
CA CYS A 216 5.44 4.35 2.23
C CYS A 216 5.03 2.87 2.22
N ALA A 217 5.79 2.04 2.93
CA ALA A 217 5.45 0.63 3.18
C ALA A 217 4.72 0.49 4.52
N ALA A 218 3.78 -0.46 4.61
CA ALA A 218 3.03 -0.72 5.85
C ALA A 218 4.00 -1.20 6.94
N HIS A 219 4.86 -2.16 6.59
CA HIS A 219 5.87 -2.66 7.48
C HIS A 219 7.07 -1.69 7.59
N SER A 220 7.34 -1.33 8.84
CA SER A 220 8.54 -0.70 9.43
C SER A 220 9.01 0.71 9.02
N ALA A 221 8.84 1.21 7.79
CA ALA A 221 9.42 2.54 7.48
C ALA A 221 8.87 3.33 6.28
N ILE A 222 9.13 4.65 6.33
CA ILE A 222 9.16 5.54 5.17
C ILE A 222 10.58 5.43 4.63
N ARG A 223 10.72 4.99 3.38
CA ARG A 223 12.00 4.82 2.72
C ARG A 223 12.26 5.97 1.76
N HIS A 224 13.34 6.70 1.98
CA HIS A 224 13.84 7.71 1.05
C HIS A 224 14.84 7.07 0.10
N LEU A 225 14.65 7.30 -1.19
CA LEU A 225 15.44 6.71 -2.26
C LEU A 225 16.37 7.77 -2.87
N GLN A 226 17.56 7.34 -3.27
CA GLN A 226 18.44 8.14 -4.12
C GLN A 226 17.83 8.26 -5.53
N PRO A 227 18.31 9.18 -6.38
CA PRO A 227 18.01 9.14 -7.80
C PRO A 227 18.22 7.71 -8.36
N ASP A 228 17.26 7.23 -9.16
CA ASP A 228 17.16 5.85 -9.68
C ASP A 228 16.96 4.71 -8.66
N GLY A 229 16.99 5.00 -7.35
CA GLY A 229 16.90 3.99 -6.29
C GLY A 229 15.65 3.12 -6.33
N TRP A 230 14.52 3.63 -6.84
CA TRP A 230 13.31 2.83 -7.04
C TRP A 230 13.55 1.67 -8.00
N ARG A 231 14.05 1.99 -9.19
CA ARG A 231 14.27 1.02 -10.25
C ARG A 231 15.26 -0.03 -9.78
N GLU A 232 16.39 0.40 -9.23
CA GLU A 232 17.44 -0.50 -8.73
C GLU A 232 16.91 -1.44 -7.65
N GLU A 233 16.17 -0.92 -6.67
CA GLU A 233 15.71 -1.74 -5.55
C GLU A 233 14.56 -2.67 -5.91
N VAL A 234 13.62 -2.27 -6.78
CA VAL A 234 12.55 -3.16 -7.25
C VAL A 234 13.13 -4.28 -8.12
N LEU A 235 14.06 -3.99 -9.04
CA LEU A 235 14.72 -5.02 -9.83
C LEU A 235 15.58 -5.94 -8.95
N ARG A 236 16.21 -5.40 -7.91
CA ARG A 236 16.95 -6.22 -6.94
C ARG A 236 16.01 -7.08 -6.08
N ALA A 237 14.86 -6.55 -5.66
CA ALA A 237 13.84 -7.32 -4.96
C ALA A 237 13.32 -8.47 -5.84
N LEU A 238 13.14 -8.24 -7.14
CA LEU A 238 12.80 -9.29 -8.12
C LEU A 238 13.90 -10.35 -8.22
N SER A 239 15.16 -9.94 -8.34
CA SER A 239 16.30 -10.87 -8.39
C SER A 239 16.40 -11.74 -7.13
N ASP A 240 16.06 -11.21 -5.96
CA ASP A 240 16.10 -11.97 -4.70
C ASP A 240 15.05 -13.09 -4.65
N VAL A 241 13.93 -12.96 -5.39
CA VAL A 241 12.86 -13.96 -5.43
C VAL A 241 12.92 -14.87 -6.66
N GLU A 242 13.93 -14.71 -7.53
CA GLU A 242 14.02 -15.47 -8.79
C GLU A 242 14.06 -16.99 -8.53
N LYS A 243 14.69 -17.44 -7.44
CA LYS A 243 14.66 -18.86 -7.04
C LYS A 243 13.23 -19.34 -6.79
N THR A 244 12.45 -18.56 -6.04
CA THR A 244 11.03 -18.85 -5.76
C THR A 244 10.21 -18.92 -7.06
N LEU A 245 10.44 -17.98 -7.97
CA LEU A 245 9.78 -17.97 -9.29
C LEU A 245 10.18 -19.19 -10.13
N GLY A 246 11.45 -19.58 -10.11
CA GLY A 246 11.97 -20.77 -10.80
C GLY A 246 11.37 -22.07 -10.24
N GLU A 247 11.28 -22.21 -8.92
CA GLU A 247 10.62 -23.36 -8.27
C GLU A 247 9.13 -23.42 -8.66
N HIS A 248 8.44 -22.28 -8.71
CA HIS A 248 7.05 -22.23 -9.15
C HIS A 248 6.88 -22.69 -10.61
N ARG A 249 7.73 -22.20 -11.53
CA ARG A 249 7.75 -22.64 -12.93
C ARG A 249 7.97 -24.15 -13.06
N ALA A 250 8.88 -24.72 -12.27
CA ALA A 250 9.18 -26.15 -12.32
C ALA A 250 8.03 -27.03 -11.80
N ASN A 251 7.27 -26.53 -10.83
CA ASN A 251 6.18 -27.30 -10.19
C ASN A 251 4.84 -27.21 -10.93
N ASN A 252 4.63 -26.16 -11.71
CA ASN A 252 3.39 -25.95 -12.48
C ASN A 252 3.59 -26.14 -13.99
N GLY A 253 4.84 -26.41 -14.40
CA GLY A 253 5.35 -26.68 -15.75
C GLY A 253 4.84 -27.96 -16.41
#